data_AF-A0A947G798-F1
#
_entry.id   AF-A0A947G798-F1
#
_cell.length_a   1.000
_cell.length_b   1.000
_cell.length_c   1.000
_cell.angle_alpha   90.00
_cell.angle_beta   90.00
_cell.angle_gamma   90.00
#
_symmetry.space_group_name_H-M   'P 1'
#
loop_
_entity.id
_entity.type
_entity.pdbx_description
1 polymer ?
#
loop_
_entity_poly.entity_id
_entity_poly.type
_entity_poly.pdbx_seq_one_letter_code
_entity_poly.pdbx_strand_id
1 'polypeptide(L)' 'LLSRAREEKWDLERLEREYILDMLEQTQWHQSSAAEALGISRRTLYRKLKRYREQGILPEPHHVALRL' A
#
# COMPACT_ATOMS: atom_id res chain seq x y z
N LEU A 1 -8.51 -8.92 -5.26
CA LEU A 1 -7.96 -7.68 -5.84
C LEU A 1 -8.09 -7.62 -7.37
N LEU A 2 -7.55 -8.59 -8.12
CA LEU A 2 -7.54 -8.59 -9.60
C LEU A 2 -8.93 -8.52 -10.27
N SER A 3 -9.96 -9.16 -9.71
CA SER A 3 -11.33 -9.10 -10.27
C SER A 3 -11.86 -7.66 -10.30
N ARG A 4 -11.77 -6.94 -9.17
CA ARG A 4 -12.15 -5.53 -9.07
C ARG A 4 -11.32 -4.65 -10.01
N ALA A 5 -10.00 -4.89 -10.06
CA ALA A 5 -9.12 -4.14 -10.94
C ALA A 5 -9.52 -4.24 -12.42
N ARG A 6 -9.97 -5.42 -12.86
CA ARG A 6 -10.45 -5.64 -14.23
C ARG A 6 -11.82 -5.01 -14.46
N GLU A 7 -12.76 -5.16 -13.52
CA GLU A 7 -14.11 -4.62 -13.60
C GLU A 7 -14.12 -3.08 -13.65
N GLU A 8 -13.35 -2.44 -12.77
CA GLU A 8 -13.22 -0.99 -12.68
C GLU A 8 -12.14 -0.42 -13.61
N LYS A 9 -11.47 -1.27 -14.42
CA LYS A 9 -10.42 -0.89 -15.37
C LYS A 9 -9.30 -0.05 -14.73
N TRP A 10 -8.74 -0.54 -13.63
CA TRP A 10 -7.60 0.11 -12.98
C TRP A 10 -6.38 0.16 -13.89
N ASP A 11 -5.66 1.27 -13.85
CA ASP A 11 -4.31 1.33 -14.40
C ASP A 11 -3.32 0.55 -13.50
N LEU A 12 -2.11 0.35 -14.00
CA LEU A 12 -1.06 -0.36 -13.26
C LEU A 12 -0.70 0.35 -11.96
N GLU A 13 -0.77 1.68 -11.93
CA GLU A 13 -0.45 2.46 -10.73
C GLU A 13 -1.47 2.22 -9.61
N ARG A 14 -2.76 2.23 -9.92
CA ARG A 14 -3.81 1.94 -8.96
C ARG A 14 -3.74 0.49 -8.51
N LEU A 15 -3.55 -0.47 -9.43
CA LEU A 15 -3.38 -1.87 -9.08
C LEU A 15 -2.23 -2.09 -8.10
N GLU A 16 -1.07 -1.50 -8.39
CA GLU A 16 0.11 -1.57 -7.53
C GLU A 16 -0.15 -0.94 -6.16
N ARG A 17 -0.77 0.24 -6.12
CA ARG A 17 -1.10 0.93 -4.88
C ARG A 17 -2.01 0.10 -3.98
N GLU A 18 -3.11 -0.42 -4.53
CA GLU A 18 -4.08 -1.21 -3.77
C GLU A 18 -3.43 -2.49 -3.21
N TYR A 19 -2.54 -3.12 -3.99
CA TYR A 19 -1.79 -4.30 -3.51
C TYR A 19 -0.78 -3.95 -2.42
N ILE A 20 -0.11 -2.79 -2.52
CA ILE A 20 0.78 -2.29 -1.46
C ILE A 20 0.02 -2.03 -0.17
N LEU A 21 -1.17 -1.39 -0.25
CA LEU A 21 -1.99 -1.09 0.92
C LEU A 21 -2.52 -2.37 1.58
N ASP A 22 -3.00 -3.33 0.78
CA ASP A 22 -3.43 -4.65 1.28
C ASP A 22 -2.28 -5.37 2.02
N MET A 23 -1.07 -5.34 1.47
CA MET A 23 0.08 -5.97 2.12
C MET A 23 0.55 -5.23 3.38
N LEU A 24 0.42 -3.90 3.43
CA LEU A 24 0.66 -3.14 4.65
C LEU A 24 -0.34 -3.54 5.75
N GLU A 25 -1.63 -3.68 5.44
CA GLU A 25 -2.62 -4.13 6.42
C GLU A 25 -2.33 -5.56 6.93
N GLN A 26 -2.03 -6.50 6.02
CA GLN A 26 -1.69 -7.89 6.39
C GLN A 26 -0.44 -7.98 7.27
N THR A 27 0.48 -7.03 7.14
CA THR A 27 1.70 -6.95 7.95
C THR A 27 1.58 -5.99 9.13
N GLN A 28 0.36 -5.56 9.51
CA GLN A 28 0.12 -4.62 10.60
C GLN A 28 0.97 -3.34 10.48
N TRP A 29 1.15 -2.87 9.24
CA TRP A 29 1.93 -1.71 8.85
C TRP A 29 3.44 -1.79 9.15
N HIS A 30 3.98 -2.99 9.40
CA HIS A 30 5.41 -3.19 9.47
C HIS A 30 6.06 -3.08 8.08
N GLN A 31 6.46 -1.87 7.70
CA GLN A 31 7.00 -1.55 6.36
C GLN A 31 8.17 -2.45 5.93
N SER A 32 8.99 -2.94 6.86
CA SER A 32 10.05 -3.90 6.55
C SER A 32 9.48 -5.23 6.06
N SER A 33 8.52 -5.79 6.79
CA SER A 33 7.84 -7.04 6.45
C SER A 33 7.01 -6.90 5.19
N ALA A 34 6.31 -5.77 5.01
CA ALA A 34 5.57 -5.48 3.78
C ALA A 34 6.49 -5.44 2.55
N ALA A 35 7.64 -4.75 2.65
CA ALA A 35 8.60 -4.67 1.55
C ALA A 35 9.16 -6.04 1.17
N GLU A 36 9.46 -6.88 2.17
CA GLU A 36 9.90 -8.26 1.97
C GLU A 36 8.83 -9.10 1.26
N ALA A 37 7.59 -9.08 1.74
CA ALA A 37 6.47 -9.80 1.14
C ALA A 37 6.17 -9.32 -0.30
N LEU A 38 6.33 -8.02 -0.58
CA LEU A 38 6.17 -7.43 -1.90
C LEU A 38 7.35 -7.72 -2.85
N GLY A 39 8.47 -8.25 -2.34
CA GLY A 39 9.68 -8.48 -3.14
C GLY A 39 10.36 -7.18 -3.60
N ILE A 40 10.25 -6.09 -2.84
CA ILE A 40 10.85 -4.79 -3.18
C ILE A 40 11.74 -4.27 -2.06
N SER A 41 12.65 -3.34 -2.38
CA SER A 41 13.43 -2.68 -1.35
C SER A 41 12.55 -1.82 -0.43
N ARG A 42 12.90 -1.72 0.86
CA ARG A 42 12.26 -0.78 1.80
C ARG A 42 12.29 0.67 1.30
N ARG A 43 13.37 1.06 0.60
CA ARG A 43 13.50 2.39 -0.03
C ARG A 43 12.44 2.60 -1.13
N THR A 44 12.16 1.57 -1.93
CA THR A 44 11.13 1.60 -2.96
C THR A 44 9.75 1.78 -2.31
N LEU A 45 9.42 0.97 -1.31
CA LEU A 45 8.16 1.09 -0.58
C LEU A 45 8.00 2.50 0.02
N TYR A 46 9.02 3.00 0.73
CA TYR A 46 9.01 4.34 1.31
C TYR A 46 8.72 5.44 0.27
N ARG A 47 9.37 5.39 -0.90
CA ARG A 47 9.13 6.37 -1.99
C ARG A 47 7.69 6.32 -2.50
N LYS A 48 7.12 5.12 -2.63
CA LYS A 48 5.72 4.96 -3.05
C LYS A 48 4.75 5.51 -1.99
N LEU A 49 4.97 5.22 -0.71
CA LEU A 49 4.14 5.75 0.38
C LEU A 49 4.24 7.28 0.50
N LYS A 50 5.43 7.85 0.30
CA LYS A 50 5.60 9.31 0.21
C LYS A 50 4.76 9.91 -0.91
N ARG A 51 4.82 9.32 -2.12
CA ARG A 51 4.01 9.74 -3.27
C ARG A 51 2.52 9.64 -2.98
N TYR A 52 2.05 8.55 -2.35
CA TYR A 52 0.64 8.39 -2.03
C TYR A 52 0.13 9.41 -1.01
N ARG A 53 0.97 9.79 -0.03
CA ARG A 53 0.67 10.90 0.89
C ARG A 53 0.58 12.24 0.14
N GLU A 54 1.53 12.53 -0.73
CA GLU A 54 1.53 13.77 -1.54
C GLU A 54 0.31 13.86 -2.47
N GLN A 55 -0.20 12.72 -2.93
CA GLN A 55 -1.43 12.62 -3.74
C GLN A 55 -2.72 12.66 -2.90
N GLY A 56 -2.63 12.72 -1.57
CA GLY A 56 -3.78 12.71 -0.67
C GLY A 56 -4.51 11.35 -0.59
N ILE A 57 -3.87 10.27 -1.03
CA ILE A 57 -4.47 8.93 -1.04
C ILE A 57 -4.29 8.24 0.31
N LEU A 58 -3.19 8.52 1.00
CA LEU A 58 -2.96 8.10 2.37
C LEU A 58 -3.32 9.26 3.32
N PRO A 59 -4.27 9.09 4.26
CA PRO A 59 -4.49 10.09 5.29
C PRO A 59 -3.28 10.20 6.25
N GLU A 60 -3.09 11.41 6.81
CA GLU A 60 -2.05 11.76 7.79
C GLU A 60 -2.20 10.98 9.12
N PRO A 61 -1.13 10.87 9.93
CA PRO A 61 -0.53 9.61 10.36
C PRO A 61 -1.51 8.57 10.93
N HIS A 62 -1.46 7.37 10.34
CA HIS A 62 -2.15 6.19 10.82
C HIS A 62 -1.58 5.72 12.16
N HIS A 63 -2.21 6.16 13.24
CA HIS A 63 -2.25 5.36 14.46
C HIS A 63 -2.95 4.06 14.10
N VAL A 64 -2.17 3.01 13.88
CA VAL A 64 -2.65 1.62 13.93
C VAL A 64 -2.96 1.32 15.40
N ALA A 65 -3.98 2.00 15.91
CA ALA A 65 -4.64 1.71 17.16
C ALA A 65 -6.11 1.59 16.81
N LEU A 66 -6.64 0.37 17.02
CA LEU A 66 -8.07 0.02 17.00
C LEU A 66 -8.67 -0.29 15.62
N ARG A 67 -8.26 -1.43 15.07
CA ARG A 67 -9.23 -2.47 14.69
C ARG A 67 -8.96 -3.73 15.50
N LEU A 68 -9.13 -3.59 16.82
CA LEU A 68 -9.55 -4.65 17.74
C LEU A 68 -10.91 -4.23 18.29
#